data_AF-A0A554W7X7-F1
#
_entry.id   AF-A0A554W7X7-F1
#
_cell.length_a   1.000
_cell.length_b   1.000
_cell.length_c   1.000
_cell.angle_alpha   90.00
_cell.angle_beta   90.00
_cell.angle_gamma   90.00
#
_symmetry.space_group_name_H-M   'P 1'
#
loop_
_entity.id
_entity.type
_entity.pdbx_description
1 polymer ?
#
loop_
_entity_poly.entity_id
_entity_poly.type
_entity_poly.pdbx_seq_one_letter_code
_entity_poly.pdbx_strand_id
1 'polypeptide(L)'
;MPAPTPPRVPKVVDSYNAPDSFTLAAGGQEREANAFAAAILMPADALRFVMQEGLAETLEGLARMFDVSQAAMHWRVHKLGLFSAL
;
A
#
# COMPACT_ATOMS: atom_id res chain seq x y z
N MET A 1 41.69 40.29 14.14
CA MET A 1 40.95 39.37 15.02
C MET A 1 39.73 38.88 14.26
N PRO A 2 39.52 37.57 14.04
CA PRO A 2 38.29 37.07 13.41
C PRO A 2 37.12 37.08 14.40
N ALA A 3 35.93 37.39 13.91
CA ALA A 3 34.69 37.42 14.71
C ALA A 3 34.33 36.02 15.23
N PRO A 4 33.67 35.90 16.41
CA PRO A 4 33.18 34.62 16.90
C PRO A 4 32.13 34.06 15.92
N THR A 5 32.28 32.81 15.54
CA THR A 5 31.29 32.08 14.74
C THR A 5 29.99 31.96 15.53
N PRO A 6 28.82 32.18 14.92
CA PRO A 6 27.55 32.04 15.63
C PRO A 6 27.38 30.58 16.10
N PRO A 7 26.77 30.35 17.27
CA PRO A 7 26.50 29.01 17.74
C PRO A 7 25.64 28.29 16.72
N ARG A 8 26.08 27.09 16.31
CA ARG A 8 25.32 26.23 15.42
C ARG A 8 24.07 25.80 16.19
N VAL A 9 22.94 26.46 15.94
CA VAL A 9 21.63 25.98 16.38
C VAL A 9 21.55 24.51 15.99
N PRO A 10 21.35 23.58 16.94
CA PRO A 10 20.99 22.22 16.57
C PRO A 10 19.78 22.34 15.67
N LYS A 11 19.85 21.79 14.45
CA LYS A 11 18.61 21.53 13.73
C LYS A 11 17.87 20.57 14.64
N VAL A 12 16.82 21.07 15.30
CA VAL A 12 15.82 20.21 15.90
C VAL A 12 15.30 19.41 14.73
N VAL A 13 15.89 18.24 14.52
CA VAL A 13 15.24 17.20 13.76
C VAL A 13 14.14 16.80 14.70
N ASP A 14 13.00 17.47 14.57
CA ASP A 14 11.75 16.92 15.06
C ASP A 14 11.63 15.61 14.29
N SER A 15 12.20 14.55 14.87
CA SER A 15 11.79 13.20 14.60
C SER A 15 10.28 13.30 14.69
N TYR A 16 9.60 13.18 13.55
CA TYR A 16 8.18 12.90 13.52
C TYR A 16 8.01 11.53 14.20
N ASN A 17 8.12 11.52 15.52
CA ASN A 17 7.51 10.52 16.35
C ASN A 17 6.04 10.77 16.10
N ALA A 18 5.49 10.05 15.13
CA ALA A 18 4.05 9.99 14.96
C ALA A 18 3.50 9.74 16.37
N PRO A 19 2.71 10.65 16.96
CA PRO A 19 2.12 10.39 18.27
C PRO A 19 1.36 9.10 18.10
N ASP A 20 1.61 8.10 18.96
CA ASP A 20 0.99 6.78 18.98
C ASP A 20 -0.42 6.80 18.38
N SER A 21 -0.50 6.63 17.05
CA SER A 21 -1.68 7.02 16.31
C SER A 21 -2.66 5.88 16.40
N PHE A 22 -3.62 6.04 17.32
CA PHE A 22 -4.84 5.23 17.43
C PHE A 22 -4.63 3.72 17.55
N THR A 23 -3.79 3.27 18.47
CA THR A 23 -3.85 1.87 18.94
C THR A 23 -4.94 1.70 20.00
N LEU A 24 -6.21 1.91 19.64
CA LEU A 24 -7.36 1.55 20.48
C LEU A 24 -8.25 0.55 19.71
N ALA A 25 -8.03 -0.75 19.95
CA ALA A 25 -8.95 -1.84 19.60
C ALA A 25 -9.33 -2.04 18.10
N ALA A 26 -8.53 -1.59 17.13
CA ALA A 26 -8.90 -1.55 15.71
C ALA A 26 -8.49 -2.77 14.85
N GLY A 27 -7.84 -3.79 15.40
CA GLY A 27 -7.18 -4.84 14.60
C GLY A 27 -8.10 -5.65 13.66
N GLY A 28 -9.39 -5.79 14.00
CA GLY A 28 -10.39 -6.43 13.14
C GLY A 28 -10.97 -5.46 12.11
N GLN A 29 -11.40 -4.28 12.57
CA GLN A 29 -12.10 -3.29 11.75
C GLN A 29 -11.20 -2.65 10.68
N GLU A 30 -9.92 -2.45 10.97
CA GLU A 30 -8.94 -1.99 9.98
C GLU A 30 -8.72 -3.05 8.88
N ARG A 31 -8.66 -4.34 9.24
CA ARG A 31 -8.52 -5.44 8.27
C ARG A 31 -9.76 -5.57 7.38
N GLU A 32 -10.95 -5.41 7.95
CA GLU A 32 -12.20 -5.41 7.20
C GLU A 32 -12.30 -4.20 6.27
N ALA A 33 -11.93 -3.01 6.74
CA ALA A 33 -11.88 -1.80 5.92
C ALA A 33 -10.89 -1.94 4.76
N ASN A 34 -9.69 -2.48 5.03
CA ASN A 34 -8.69 -2.74 3.99
C ASN A 34 -9.17 -3.79 2.99
N ALA A 35 -9.89 -4.82 3.43
CA ALA A 35 -10.48 -5.82 2.54
C ALA A 35 -11.60 -5.21 1.68
N PHE A 36 -12.41 -4.32 2.25
CA PHE A 36 -13.47 -3.61 1.56
C PHE A 36 -12.91 -2.66 0.50
N ALA A 37 -11.93 -1.83 0.86
CA ALA A 37 -11.24 -0.94 -0.07
C ALA A 37 -10.59 -1.73 -1.23
N ALA A 38 -9.92 -2.84 -0.92
CA ALA A 38 -9.35 -3.71 -1.93
C ALA A 38 -10.41 -4.32 -2.86
N ALA A 39 -11.63 -4.58 -2.37
CA ALA A 39 -12.72 -5.08 -3.20
C ALA A 39 -13.31 -4.04 -4.15
N ILE A 40 -13.31 -2.76 -3.75
CA ILE A 40 -13.72 -1.65 -4.59
C ILE A 40 -12.66 -1.37 -5.66
N LEU A 41 -11.39 -1.28 -5.25
CA LEU A 41 -10.29 -0.94 -6.15
C LEU A 41 -9.94 -2.07 -7.12
N MET A 42 -10.03 -3.32 -6.63
CA MET A 42 -9.68 -4.52 -7.40
C MET A 42 -10.81 -5.56 -7.34
N PRO A 43 -11.92 -5.35 -8.08
CA PRO A 43 -13.04 -6.28 -8.12
C PRO A 43 -12.60 -7.66 -8.60
N ALA A 44 -13.13 -8.72 -7.98
CA ALA A 44 -12.72 -10.09 -8.31
C ALA A 44 -13.07 -10.47 -9.75
N ASP A 45 -14.23 -10.04 -10.24
CA ASP A 45 -14.69 -10.36 -11.60
C ASP A 45 -13.85 -9.65 -12.66
N ALA A 46 -13.48 -8.39 -12.40
CA ALA A 46 -12.58 -7.64 -13.27
C ALA A 46 -11.18 -8.28 -13.33
N LEU A 47 -10.64 -8.69 -12.19
CA LEU A 47 -9.36 -9.42 -12.14
C LEU A 47 -9.42 -10.73 -12.92
N ARG A 48 -10.48 -11.52 -12.72
CA ARG A 48 -10.68 -12.79 -13.45
C ARG A 48 -10.75 -12.54 -14.95
N PHE A 49 -11.52 -11.55 -15.38
CA PHE A 49 -11.65 -11.19 -16.79
C PHE A 49 -10.31 -10.79 -17.41
N VAL A 50 -9.58 -9.87 -16.78
CA VAL A 50 -8.28 -9.40 -17.27
C VAL A 50 -7.28 -10.55 -17.40
N MET A 51 -7.25 -11.47 -16.43
CA MET A 51 -6.37 -12.63 -16.46
C MET A 51 -6.80 -13.68 -17.49
N GLN A 52 -8.11 -13.92 -17.66
CA GLN A 52 -8.63 -14.88 -18.64
C GLN A 52 -8.45 -14.40 -20.09
N GLU A 53 -8.60 -13.11 -20.34
CA GLU A 53 -8.43 -12.50 -21.65
C GLU A 53 -6.95 -12.21 -21.99
N GLY A 54 -6.02 -12.54 -21.09
CA GLY A 54 -4.59 -12.29 -21.29
C GLY A 54 -4.21 -10.81 -21.37
N LEU A 55 -5.03 -9.92 -20.81
CA LEU A 55 -4.81 -8.47 -20.85
C LEU A 55 -3.70 -8.02 -19.91
N ALA A 56 -3.37 -8.84 -18.91
CA ALA A 56 -2.18 -8.69 -18.07
C ALA A 56 -1.69 -10.07 -17.59
N GLU A 57 -0.49 -10.44 -18.00
CA GLU A 57 0.15 -11.73 -17.65
C GLU A 57 1.09 -11.63 -16.44
N THR A 58 1.33 -10.42 -15.94
CA THR A 58 2.24 -10.19 -14.82
C THR A 58 1.55 -9.44 -13.69
N LEU A 59 2.02 -9.69 -12.47
CA LEU A 59 1.55 -8.98 -11.28
C LEU A 59 1.74 -7.46 -11.41
N GLU A 60 2.85 -7.02 -12.02
CA GLU A 60 3.12 -5.60 -12.29
C GLU A 60 2.13 -5.01 -13.30
N GLY A 61 1.82 -5.75 -14.37
CA GLY A 61 0.83 -5.33 -15.37
C GLY A 61 -0.56 -5.15 -14.75
N LEU A 62 -0.98 -6.10 -13.91
CA LEU A 62 -2.23 -5.99 -13.16
C LEU A 62 -2.21 -4.79 -12.22
N ALA A 63 -1.16 -4.62 -11.42
CA ALA A 63 -1.06 -3.51 -10.48
C ALA A 63 -1.14 -2.15 -11.19
N ARG A 64 -0.47 -2.00 -12.34
CA ARG A 64 -0.55 -0.78 -13.16
C ARG A 64 -1.95 -0.56 -13.76
N MET A 65 -2.64 -1.61 -14.19
CA MET A 65 -3.98 -1.50 -14.78
C MET A 65 -5.03 -1.03 -13.77
N PHE A 66 -4.93 -1.50 -12.53
CA PHE A 66 -5.86 -1.15 -11.45
C PHE A 66 -5.39 0.07 -10.62
N ASP A 67 -4.28 0.72 -11.01
CA ASP A 67 -3.65 1.86 -10.33
C ASP A 67 -3.41 1.62 -8.83
N VAL A 68 -2.83 0.46 -8.51
CA VAL A 68 -2.48 0.06 -7.13
C VAL A 68 -1.01 -0.36 -7.03
N SER A 69 -0.52 -0.46 -5.80
CA SER A 69 0.82 -1.02 -5.56
C SER A 69 0.88 -2.51 -5.88
N GLN A 70 2.05 -3.01 -6.30
CA GLN A 70 2.27 -4.43 -6.54
C GLN A 70 2.01 -5.28 -5.28
N ALA A 71 2.33 -4.75 -4.09
CA ALA A 71 2.07 -5.43 -2.83
C ALA A 71 0.56 -5.59 -2.54
N ALA A 72 -0.24 -4.57 -2.83
CA ALA A 72 -1.69 -4.64 -2.69
C ALA A 72 -2.29 -5.64 -3.69
N MET A 73 -1.83 -5.62 -4.94
CA MET A 73 -2.24 -6.56 -5.97
C MET A 73 -1.88 -8.01 -5.59
N HIS A 74 -0.65 -8.23 -5.10
CA HIS A 74 -0.19 -9.54 -4.61
C HIS A 74 -1.14 -10.09 -3.55
N TRP A 75 -1.46 -9.27 -2.55
CA TRP A 75 -2.35 -9.68 -1.47
C TRP A 75 -3.75 -9.99 -1.97
N ARG A 76 -4.26 -9.19 -2.93
CA ARG A 76 -5.58 -9.39 -3.51
C ARG A 76 -5.68 -10.68 -4.29
N VAL A 77 -4.74 -10.94 -5.21
CA VAL A 77 -4.70 -12.17 -6.02
C VAL A 77 -4.54 -13.40 -5.12
N HIS A 78 -3.69 -13.32 -4.10
CA HIS A 78 -3.53 -14.38 -3.10
C HIS A 78 -4.85 -14.66 -2.36
N LYS A 79 -5.55 -13.63 -1.86
CA LYS A 79 -6.84 -13.79 -1.18
C LYS A 79 -7.94 -14.36 -2.07
N LEU A 80 -7.90 -14.07 -3.37
CA LEU A 80 -8.88 -14.58 -4.34
C LEU A 80 -8.53 -15.98 -4.89
N GLY A 81 -7.36 -16.52 -4.54
CA GLY A 81 -6.88 -17.80 -5.06
C GLY A 81 -6.51 -17.76 -6.55
N LEU A 82 -6.13 -16.59 -7.08
CA LEU A 82 -5.82 -16.40 -8.50
C LEU A 82 -4.32 -16.54 -8.82
N PHE A 83 -3.49 -16.89 -7.83
CA PHE A 83 -2.02 -16.87 -7.97
C PHE A 83 -1.47 -17.89 -8.96
N SER A 84 -2.19 -18.99 -9.21
CA SER A 84 -1.78 -20.03 -10.16
C SER A 84 -1.99 -19.64 -11.63
N ALA A 85 -2.63 -18.49 -11.89
CA ALA A 85 -2.93 -17.99 -13.23
C ALA A 85 -2.03 -16.80 -13.65
N LEU A 86 -0.97 -16.53 -12.87
CA LEU A 86 0.12 -15.59 -13.17
C LEU A 86 1.44 -16.35 -13.33
#